data_AF-A0A919SNN4-F1
#
_entry.id   AF-A0A919SNN4-F1
#
_cell.length_a   1.000
_cell.length_b   1.000
_cell.length_c   1.000
_cell.angle_alpha   90.00
_cell.angle_beta   90.00
_cell.angle_gamma   90.00
#
_symmetry.space_group_name_H-M   'P 1'
#
loop_
_entity.id
_entity.type
_entity.pdbx_description
1 polymer ?
#
loop_
_entity_poly.entity_id
_entity_poly.type
_entity_poly.pdbx_seq_one_letter_code
_entity_poly.pdbx_strand_id
1 'polypeptide(L)'
;MTRSITLPSTREQARRALLLIGAPAPSRLLVDVHGALFDGDLTMPALVALLREEERGRPGGDSSAYRICPALLSDLTAAGGLLTLSTWPLKGRIVTPRADLLAAIVRIAEFVAMRETAGAAAAALLRRLADEVPGGPEAYSVQHPTALADAARSALAAVPVAPLPAETVQRWEGLDEQQRLFGLPRVPQQRGRA
;
A
#
# COMPACT_ATOMS: atom_id res chain seq x y z
N MET A 1 -14.99 17.65 30.04
CA MET A 1 -13.89 16.86 29.42
C MET A 1 -13.78 17.26 27.97
N THR A 2 -12.96 18.27 27.68
CA THR A 2 -12.68 18.76 26.33
C THR A 2 -11.87 17.69 25.60
N ARG A 3 -12.49 17.00 24.64
CA ARG A 3 -11.78 16.12 23.70
C ARG A 3 -10.81 17.01 22.91
N SER A 4 -9.52 16.93 23.21
CA SER A 4 -8.50 17.52 22.35
C SER A 4 -8.62 16.86 20.98
N ILE A 5 -9.12 17.62 19.99
CA ILE A 5 -9.14 17.19 18.59
C ILE A 5 -7.71 17.32 18.10
N THR A 6 -6.88 16.31 18.37
CA THR A 6 -5.56 16.21 17.77
C THR A 6 -5.76 15.70 16.34
N LEU A 7 -5.31 16.49 15.36
CA LEU A 7 -5.26 16.04 13.97
C LEU A 7 -4.49 14.71 13.89
N PRO A 8 -4.94 13.76 13.04
CA PRO A 8 -4.27 12.47 12.92
C PRO A 8 -2.81 12.68 12.50
N SER A 9 -1.89 11.98 13.16
CA SER A 9 -0.47 12.03 12.81
C SER A 9 -0.23 11.54 11.37
N THR A 10 0.86 11.97 10.73
CA THR A 10 1.27 11.48 9.40
C THR A 10 1.29 9.94 9.34
N ARG A 11 1.73 9.29 10.42
CA ARG A 11 1.75 7.84 10.55
C ARG A 11 0.34 7.24 10.51
N GLU A 12 -0.60 7.80 11.28
CA GLU A 12 -1.99 7.34 11.31
C GLU A 12 -2.70 7.58 9.97
N GLN A 13 -2.43 8.73 9.32
CA GLN A 13 -2.92 9.03 7.98
C GLN A 13 -2.42 8.00 6.95
N ALA A 14 -1.11 7.73 6.92
CA ALA A 14 -0.52 6.70 6.05
C ALA A 14 -1.07 5.29 6.34
N ARG A 15 -1.26 4.95 7.62
CA ARG A 15 -1.87 3.67 8.02
C ARG A 15 -3.30 3.55 7.51
N ARG A 16 -4.14 4.59 7.64
CA ARG A 16 -5.52 4.56 7.14
C ARG A 16 -5.57 4.31 5.64
N ALA A 17 -4.71 4.99 4.88
CA ALA A 17 -4.58 4.75 3.44
C ALA A 17 -4.18 3.28 3.14
N LEU A 18 -3.16 2.75 3.83
CA LEU A 18 -2.74 1.35 3.65
C LEU A 18 -3.82 0.33 4.06
N LEU A 19 -4.58 0.58 5.11
CA LEU A 19 -5.67 -0.30 5.53
C LEU A 19 -6.82 -0.31 4.51
N LEU A 20 -7.12 0.86 3.92
CA LEU A 20 -8.09 0.92 2.82
C LEU A 20 -7.55 0.19 1.59
N ILE A 21 -6.31 0.46 1.18
CA ILE A 21 -5.69 -0.17 0.02
C ILE A 21 -5.56 -1.69 0.19
N GLY A 22 -5.22 -2.16 1.40
CA GLY A 22 -5.18 -3.58 1.76
C GLY A 22 -4.05 -4.39 1.10
N ALA A 23 -3.12 -3.75 0.40
CA ALA A 23 -1.98 -4.36 -0.27
C ALA A 23 -0.76 -3.43 -0.26
N PRO A 24 0.46 -3.93 -0.52
CA PRO A 24 1.64 -3.11 -0.76
C PRO A 24 1.36 -2.05 -1.84
N ALA A 25 1.75 -0.80 -1.59
CA ALA A 25 1.37 0.29 -2.47
C ALA A 25 2.41 1.39 -2.57
N PRO A 26 2.51 2.08 -3.72
CA PRO A 26 3.45 3.16 -3.90
C PRO A 26 3.07 4.37 -3.05
N SER A 27 4.07 5.06 -2.49
CA SER A 27 3.86 6.26 -1.67
C SER A 27 2.92 7.29 -2.29
N ARG A 28 2.99 7.44 -3.62
CA ARG A 28 2.12 8.36 -4.37
C ARG A 28 0.64 7.97 -4.29
N LEU A 29 0.34 6.67 -4.36
CA LEU A 29 -1.02 6.16 -4.26
C LEU A 29 -1.58 6.35 -2.84
N LEU A 30 -0.76 6.17 -1.79
CA LEU A 30 -1.19 6.47 -0.42
C LEU A 30 -1.61 7.93 -0.26
N VAL A 31 -0.80 8.86 -0.78
CA VAL A 31 -1.11 10.30 -0.76
C VAL A 31 -2.39 10.61 -1.55
N ASP A 32 -2.53 10.03 -2.75
CA ASP A 32 -3.72 10.23 -3.59
C ASP A 32 -4.99 9.69 -2.93
N VAL A 33 -4.94 8.46 -2.40
CA VAL A 33 -6.05 7.82 -1.68
C VAL A 33 -6.41 8.63 -0.45
N HIS A 34 -5.41 9.05 0.34
CA HIS A 34 -5.65 9.82 1.54
C HIS A 34 -6.33 11.17 1.21
N GLY A 35 -5.75 11.95 0.31
CA GLY A 35 -6.27 13.27 -0.04
C GLY A 35 -7.61 13.22 -0.79
N ALA A 36 -7.92 12.14 -1.50
CA ALA A 36 -9.19 12.01 -2.21
C ALA A 36 -10.33 11.51 -1.31
N LEU A 37 -10.02 10.70 -0.29
CA LEU A 37 -11.03 9.93 0.45
C LEU A 37 -11.10 10.25 1.94
N PHE A 38 -10.13 10.96 2.50
CA PHE A 38 -10.08 11.28 3.92
C PHE A 38 -9.82 12.77 4.14
N ASP A 39 -10.29 13.31 5.26
CA ASP A 39 -10.16 14.72 5.62
C ASP A 39 -8.79 15.05 6.25
N GLY A 40 -7.69 14.70 5.58
CA GLY A 40 -6.36 15.07 6.08
C GLY A 40 -5.32 15.34 5.00
N ASP A 41 -4.16 15.80 5.47
CA ASP A 41 -3.14 16.53 4.73
C ASP A 41 -1.88 15.72 4.44
N LEU A 42 -2.00 14.39 4.31
CA LEU A 42 -0.88 13.51 4.00
C LEU A 42 -0.17 13.98 2.73
N THR A 43 1.05 14.50 2.88
CA THR A 43 1.87 14.97 1.76
C THR A 43 3.07 14.05 1.53
N MET A 44 3.61 14.06 0.30
CA MET A 44 4.84 13.33 -0.03
C MET A 44 6.04 13.71 0.87
N PRO A 45 6.33 15.01 1.14
CA PRO A 45 7.39 15.39 2.07
C PRO A 45 7.20 14.85 3.49
N ALA A 46 5.97 14.90 4.02
CA ALA A 46 5.66 14.37 5.35
C ALA A 46 5.85 12.84 5.39
N LEU A 47 5.44 12.13 4.35
CA LEU A 47 5.63 10.68 4.24
C LEU A 47 7.11 10.31 4.14
N VAL A 48 7.92 11.04 3.37
CA VAL A 48 9.38 10.81 3.29
C VAL A 48 10.06 11.08 4.63
N ALA A 49 9.67 12.15 5.34
CA ALA A 49 10.18 12.43 6.68
C ALA A 49 9.86 11.29 7.65
N LEU A 50 8.61 10.81 7.66
CA LEU A 50 8.18 9.66 8.45
C LEU A 50 9.04 8.42 8.14
N LEU A 51 9.22 8.05 6.87
CA LEU A 51 10.01 6.86 6.52
C LEU A 51 11.47 6.94 7.00
N ARG A 52 12.06 8.14 7.00
CA ARG A 52 13.41 8.36 7.56
C ARG A 52 13.42 8.27 9.09
N GLU A 53 12.32 8.56 9.77
CA GLU A 53 12.20 8.39 11.21
C GLU A 53 12.03 6.91 11.57
N GLU A 54 11.22 6.19 10.80
CA GLU A 54 11.02 4.73 10.92
C GLU A 54 12.36 4.00 10.78
N GLU A 55 13.14 4.31 9.73
CA GLU A 55 14.45 3.68 9.47
C GLU A 55 15.45 3.92 10.61
N ARG A 56 15.43 5.12 11.22
CA ARG A 56 16.31 5.45 12.36
C ARG A 56 15.90 4.76 13.66
N GLY A 57 14.81 3.99 13.65
CA GLY A 57 14.27 3.32 14.83
C GLY A 57 13.86 4.30 15.92
N ARG A 58 13.56 5.56 15.59
CA ARG A 58 13.20 6.56 16.59
C ARG A 58 11.78 6.27 17.05
N PRO A 59 11.53 5.93 18.33
CA PRO A 59 10.19 5.75 18.82
C PRO A 59 9.49 7.11 18.79
N GLY A 60 8.70 7.37 17.75
CA GLY A 60 7.63 8.35 17.84
C GLY A 60 6.57 7.81 18.81
N GLY A 61 5.86 8.66 19.55
CA GLY A 61 4.75 8.20 20.39
C GLY A 61 3.83 7.19 19.68
N ASP A 62 3.38 6.18 20.42
CA ASP A 62 2.61 5.01 19.96
C ASP A 62 3.27 4.12 18.87
N SER A 63 4.57 4.31 18.57
CA SER A 63 5.36 3.51 17.61
C SER A 63 5.39 2.00 17.91
N SER A 64 4.95 1.58 19.09
CA SER A 64 4.94 0.18 19.50
C SER A 64 3.89 -0.68 18.78
N ALA A 65 2.80 -0.09 18.26
CA ALA A 65 1.69 -0.88 17.72
C ALA A 65 1.85 -1.25 16.24
N TYR A 66 2.44 -0.36 15.43
CA TYR A 66 2.67 -0.57 14.00
C TYR A 66 3.70 0.42 13.44
N ARG A 67 4.36 0.04 12.34
CA ARG A 67 5.29 0.88 11.57
C ARG A 67 4.91 0.90 10.09
N ILE A 68 5.18 2.03 9.43
CA ILE A 68 5.17 2.11 7.98
C ILE A 68 6.57 1.69 7.51
N CYS A 69 6.63 0.63 6.70
CA CYS A 69 7.90 0.06 6.27
C CYS A 69 7.88 -0.25 4.78
N PRO A 70 9.05 -0.44 4.14
CA PRO A 70 9.10 -0.92 2.78
C PRO A 70 8.37 -2.26 2.64
N ALA A 71 7.65 -2.42 1.53
CA ALA A 71 7.27 -3.74 1.08
C ALA A 71 8.53 -4.54 0.66
N LEU A 72 8.38 -5.84 0.52
CA LEU A 72 9.48 -6.76 0.26
C LEU A 72 9.30 -7.44 -1.10
N LEU A 73 10.41 -7.71 -1.78
CA LEU A 73 10.43 -8.60 -2.93
C LEU A 73 10.47 -10.07 -2.45
N SER A 74 10.27 -11.02 -3.37
CA SER A 74 10.28 -12.45 -3.05
C SER A 74 11.61 -12.95 -2.47
N ASP A 75 12.70 -12.23 -2.72
CA ASP A 75 14.04 -12.47 -2.15
C ASP A 75 14.26 -11.81 -0.78
N LEU A 76 13.21 -11.21 -0.20
CA LEU A 76 13.18 -10.48 1.06
C LEU A 76 14.00 -9.17 1.06
N THR A 77 14.40 -8.65 -0.11
CA THR A 77 14.97 -7.31 -0.21
C THR A 77 13.87 -6.24 -0.25
N ALA A 78 14.20 -5.01 0.14
CA ALA A 78 13.24 -3.90 0.06
C ALA A 78 12.79 -3.61 -1.38
N ALA A 79 11.48 -3.48 -1.55
CA ALA A 79 10.86 -2.99 -2.77
C ALA A 79 10.83 -1.45 -2.73
N GLY A 80 11.70 -0.83 -3.53
CA GLY A 80 11.86 0.63 -3.53
C GLY A 80 10.55 1.36 -3.83
N GLY A 81 10.17 2.28 -2.93
CA GLY A 81 9.01 3.15 -3.11
C GLY A 81 7.64 2.51 -2.84
N LEU A 82 7.59 1.21 -2.57
CA LEU A 82 6.38 0.49 -2.14
C LEU A 82 6.38 0.36 -0.62
N LEU A 83 5.23 0.64 -0.01
CA LEU A 83 5.05 0.68 1.43
C LEU A 83 4.03 -0.35 1.89
N THR A 84 4.20 -0.84 3.12
CA THR A 84 3.33 -1.79 3.81
C THR A 84 3.29 -1.49 5.30
N LEU A 85 2.37 -2.15 6.02
CA LEU A 85 2.34 -2.16 7.48
C LEU A 85 3.21 -3.30 8.04
N SER A 86 3.97 -3.00 9.09
CA SER A 86 4.79 -4.00 9.79
C SER A 86 3.99 -5.13 10.43
N THR A 87 2.71 -4.86 10.73
CA THR A 87 1.78 -5.82 11.35
C THR A 87 1.15 -6.78 10.36
N TRP A 88 1.34 -6.59 9.05
CA TRP A 88 0.85 -7.53 8.06
C TRP A 88 1.69 -8.81 8.05
N PRO A 89 1.06 -9.98 7.83
CA PRO A 89 1.81 -11.22 7.67
C PRO A 89 2.75 -11.13 6.46
N LEU A 90 3.80 -11.96 6.43
CA LEU A 90 4.80 -11.98 5.35
C LEU A 90 4.16 -11.91 3.96
N LYS A 91 3.13 -12.72 3.70
CA LYS A 91 2.39 -12.74 2.42
C LYS A 91 1.83 -11.37 2.02
N GLY A 92 1.33 -10.59 2.97
CA GLY A 92 0.82 -9.24 2.72
C GLY A 92 1.92 -8.19 2.55
N ARG A 93 3.18 -8.54 2.86
CA ARG A 93 4.34 -7.65 2.74
C ARG A 93 5.15 -7.93 1.47
N ILE A 94 5.03 -9.12 0.90
CA ILE A 94 5.63 -9.46 -0.39
C ILE A 94 4.83 -8.80 -1.51
N VAL A 95 5.54 -8.11 -2.41
CA VAL A 95 4.94 -7.42 -3.55
C VAL A 95 4.51 -8.43 -4.61
N THR A 96 3.25 -8.34 -5.02
CA THR A 96 2.66 -9.01 -6.17
C THR A 96 2.04 -7.96 -7.10
N PRO A 97 2.84 -7.24 -7.92
CA PRO A 97 2.48 -5.90 -8.42
C PRO A 97 1.10 -5.82 -9.09
N ARG A 98 0.80 -6.79 -9.95
CA ARG A 98 -0.47 -6.82 -10.68
C ARG A 98 -1.66 -7.15 -9.77
N ALA A 99 -1.50 -8.12 -8.87
CA ALA A 99 -2.55 -8.50 -7.93
C ALA A 99 -2.77 -7.40 -6.87
N ASP A 100 -1.69 -6.81 -6.34
CA ASP A 100 -1.74 -5.73 -5.35
C ASP A 100 -2.50 -4.51 -5.90
N LEU A 101 -2.17 -4.08 -7.12
CA LEU A 101 -2.84 -2.96 -7.78
C LEU A 101 -4.33 -3.24 -7.99
N LEU A 102 -4.68 -4.42 -8.52
CA LEU A 102 -6.08 -4.77 -8.75
C LEU A 102 -6.87 -4.90 -7.44
N ALA A 103 -6.29 -5.51 -6.40
CA ALA A 103 -6.89 -5.59 -5.08
C ALA A 103 -7.11 -4.19 -4.46
N ALA A 104 -6.14 -3.29 -4.63
CA ALA A 104 -6.27 -1.89 -4.23
C ALA A 104 -7.44 -1.21 -4.95
N ILE A 105 -7.54 -1.38 -6.27
CA ILE A 105 -8.60 -0.77 -7.08
C ILE A 105 -9.98 -1.28 -6.65
N VAL A 106 -10.15 -2.60 -6.44
CA VAL A 106 -11.40 -3.17 -5.92
C VAL A 106 -11.82 -2.47 -4.63
N ARG A 107 -10.92 -2.41 -3.63
CA ARG A 107 -11.24 -1.85 -2.31
C ARG A 107 -11.51 -0.34 -2.34
N ILE A 108 -10.75 0.41 -3.15
CA ILE A 108 -10.95 1.85 -3.32
C ILE A 108 -12.30 2.11 -4.00
N ALA A 109 -12.61 1.39 -5.08
CA ALA A 109 -13.86 1.56 -5.81
C ALA A 109 -15.09 1.17 -4.96
N GLU A 110 -15.02 0.07 -4.22
CA GLU A 110 -16.05 -0.33 -3.25
C GLU A 110 -16.25 0.74 -2.16
N PHE A 111 -15.15 1.25 -1.58
CA PHE A 111 -15.23 2.28 -0.56
C PHE A 111 -15.89 3.56 -1.08
N VAL A 112 -15.60 3.97 -2.32
CA VAL A 112 -16.26 5.13 -2.93
C VAL A 112 -17.72 4.83 -3.24
N ALA A 113 -18.06 3.62 -3.70
CA ALA A 113 -19.44 3.21 -3.98
C ALA A 113 -20.34 3.24 -2.73
N MET A 114 -19.77 2.98 -1.55
CA MET A 114 -20.50 3.01 -0.27
C MET A 114 -20.78 4.43 0.26
N ARG A 115 -20.21 5.48 -0.36
CA ARG A 115 -20.40 6.87 0.09
C ARG A 115 -21.58 7.50 -0.62
N GLU A 116 -22.41 8.22 0.13
CA GLU A 116 -23.54 8.98 -0.41
C GLU A 116 -23.12 10.03 -1.45
N THR A 117 -21.95 10.63 -1.28
CA THR A 117 -21.34 11.54 -2.25
C THR A 117 -19.85 11.27 -2.41
N ALA A 118 -19.41 11.15 -3.66
CA ALA A 118 -18.00 11.11 -4.04
C ALA A 118 -17.59 12.49 -4.56
N GLY A 119 -16.62 13.14 -3.90
CA GLY A 119 -16.09 14.42 -4.34
C GLY A 119 -15.31 14.32 -5.66
N ALA A 120 -15.03 15.45 -6.28
CA ALA A 120 -14.29 15.51 -7.55
C ALA A 120 -12.91 14.83 -7.48
N ALA A 121 -12.23 14.89 -6.33
CA ALA A 121 -10.94 14.22 -6.11
C ALA A 121 -11.06 12.69 -6.17
N ALA A 122 -12.10 12.12 -5.54
CA ALA A 122 -12.39 10.69 -5.61
C ALA A 122 -12.73 10.25 -7.04
N ALA A 123 -13.53 11.03 -7.75
CA ALA A 123 -13.87 10.75 -9.15
C ALA A 123 -12.64 10.80 -10.08
N ALA A 124 -11.72 11.74 -9.85
CA ALA A 124 -10.46 11.84 -10.60
C ALA A 124 -9.50 10.69 -10.27
N LEU A 125 -9.44 10.26 -9.01
CA LEU A 125 -8.68 9.07 -8.61
C LEU A 125 -9.20 7.82 -9.32
N LEU A 126 -10.51 7.55 -9.24
CA LEU A 126 -11.11 6.38 -9.89
C LEU A 126 -10.93 6.38 -11.40
N ARG A 127 -10.97 7.54 -12.06
CA ARG A 127 -10.71 7.64 -13.49
C ARG A 127 -9.29 7.16 -13.85
N ARG A 128 -8.28 7.59 -13.10
CA ARG A 128 -6.89 7.13 -13.32
C ARG A 128 -6.74 5.63 -13.02
N LEU A 129 -7.41 5.14 -11.99
CA LEU A 129 -7.38 3.72 -11.64
C LEU A 129 -8.11 2.84 -12.67
N ALA A 130 -9.15 3.36 -13.32
CA ALA A 130 -9.83 2.67 -14.41
C ALA A 130 -8.89 2.33 -15.58
N ASP A 131 -7.93 3.20 -15.90
CA ASP A 131 -6.95 2.97 -16.97
C ASP A 131 -6.05 1.74 -16.71
N GLU A 132 -5.94 1.30 -15.45
CA GLU A 132 -5.13 0.13 -15.03
C GLU A 132 -5.91 -1.21 -15.06
N VAL A 133 -7.20 -1.16 -15.37
CA VAL A 133 -8.11 -2.32 -15.37
C VAL A 133 -8.56 -2.64 -16.79
N PRO A 134 -8.42 -3.89 -17.26
CA PRO A 134 -9.02 -4.34 -18.51
C PRO A 134 -10.53 -4.09 -18.52
N GLY A 135 -11.01 -3.28 -19.47
CA GLY A 135 -12.41 -2.83 -19.54
C GLY A 135 -12.82 -1.82 -18.46
N GLY A 136 -11.87 -1.30 -17.69
CA GLY A 136 -12.08 -0.35 -16.61
C GLY A 136 -12.66 1.00 -17.05
N PRO A 137 -12.15 1.65 -18.12
CA PRO A 137 -12.70 2.93 -18.59
C PRO A 137 -14.16 2.82 -19.02
N GLU A 138 -14.53 1.75 -19.71
CA GLU A 138 -15.91 1.46 -20.11
C GLU A 138 -16.78 1.17 -18.89
N ALA A 139 -16.31 0.35 -17.95
CA ALA A 139 -17.03 0.04 -16.72
C ALA A 139 -17.30 1.30 -15.89
N TYR A 140 -16.29 2.15 -15.70
CA TYR A 140 -16.40 3.36 -14.90
C TYR A 140 -17.29 4.43 -15.55
N SER A 141 -17.24 4.57 -16.88
CA SER A 141 -18.03 5.57 -17.62
C SER A 141 -19.53 5.26 -17.64
N VAL A 142 -19.91 3.98 -17.64
CA VAL A 142 -21.32 3.56 -17.76
C VAL A 142 -21.95 3.23 -16.41
N GLN A 143 -21.21 2.64 -15.47
CA GLN A 143 -21.80 1.96 -14.30
C GLN A 143 -21.16 2.34 -12.95
N HIS A 144 -20.58 3.54 -12.84
CA HIS A 144 -20.16 4.13 -11.56
C HIS A 144 -19.05 3.28 -10.85
N PRO A 145 -18.60 3.61 -9.62
CA PRO A 145 -17.48 2.90 -8.96
C PRO A 145 -17.69 1.40 -8.78
N THR A 146 -18.93 0.91 -8.63
CA THR A 146 -19.22 -0.52 -8.44
C THR A 146 -18.79 -1.38 -9.63
N ALA A 147 -19.07 -0.95 -10.86
CA ALA A 147 -18.65 -1.73 -12.03
C ALA A 147 -17.14 -1.73 -12.23
N LEU A 148 -16.45 -0.65 -11.86
CA LEU A 148 -14.99 -0.66 -11.84
C LEU A 148 -14.47 -1.70 -10.84
N ALA A 149 -15.09 -1.82 -9.66
CA ALA A 149 -14.75 -2.88 -8.70
C ALA A 149 -14.97 -4.27 -9.27
N ASP A 150 -16.08 -4.50 -9.98
CA ASP A 150 -16.40 -5.80 -10.60
C ASP A 150 -15.42 -6.16 -11.73
N ALA A 151 -15.07 -5.19 -12.58
CA ALA A 151 -14.04 -5.36 -13.62
C ALA A 151 -12.68 -5.69 -13.01
N ALA A 152 -12.27 -4.96 -11.96
CA ALA A 152 -11.02 -5.19 -11.26
C ALA A 152 -10.99 -6.56 -10.56
N ARG A 153 -12.12 -7.01 -9.97
CA ARG A 153 -12.23 -8.32 -9.34
C ARG A 153 -12.13 -9.46 -10.36
N SER A 154 -12.75 -9.28 -11.52
CA SER A 154 -12.65 -10.24 -12.63
C SER A 154 -11.22 -10.34 -13.14
N ALA A 155 -10.54 -9.19 -13.30
CA ALA A 155 -9.13 -9.16 -13.66
C ALA A 155 -8.23 -9.79 -12.59
N LEU A 156 -8.53 -9.56 -11.30
CA LEU A 156 -7.78 -10.12 -10.18
C LEU A 156 -7.89 -11.65 -10.13
N ALA A 157 -9.08 -12.19 -10.38
CA ALA A 157 -9.31 -13.63 -10.43
C ALA A 157 -8.50 -14.32 -11.56
N ALA A 158 -8.16 -13.59 -12.62
CA ALA A 158 -7.30 -14.08 -13.69
C ALA A 158 -5.80 -13.99 -13.39
N VAL A 159 -5.39 -13.32 -12.30
CA VAL A 159 -3.97 -13.22 -11.92
C VAL A 159 -3.53 -14.52 -11.23
N PRO A 160 -2.49 -15.20 -11.72
CA PRO A 160 -1.97 -16.39 -11.06
C PRO A 160 -1.37 -16.02 -9.70
N VAL A 161 -1.87 -16.64 -8.63
CA VAL A 161 -1.33 -16.47 -7.27
C VAL A 161 -0.46 -17.68 -6.95
N ALA A 162 0.85 -17.53 -7.12
CA ALA A 162 1.79 -18.54 -6.66
C ALA A 162 1.89 -18.49 -5.12
N PRO A 163 1.92 -19.65 -4.43
CA PRO A 163 2.26 -19.67 -3.01
C PRO A 163 3.70 -19.16 -2.81
N LEU A 164 3.96 -18.58 -1.63
CA LEU A 164 5.33 -18.21 -1.29
C LEU A 164 6.20 -19.47 -1.21
N PRO A 165 7.41 -19.47 -1.80
CA PRO A 165 8.35 -20.57 -1.67
C PRO A 165 8.66 -20.88 -0.19
N ALA A 166 8.72 -22.16 0.16
CA ALA A 166 9.00 -22.60 1.54
C ALA A 166 10.36 -22.05 2.05
N GLU A 167 11.35 -21.96 1.18
CA GLU A 167 12.66 -21.35 1.44
C GLU A 167 12.58 -19.87 1.83
N THR A 168 11.67 -19.11 1.24
CA THR A 168 11.44 -17.70 1.60
C THR A 168 10.85 -17.60 3.00
N VAL A 169 9.90 -18.47 3.34
CA VAL A 169 9.29 -18.53 4.68
C VAL A 169 10.34 -18.91 5.74
N GLN A 170 11.13 -19.94 5.47
CA GLN A 170 12.20 -20.36 6.38
C GLN A 170 13.24 -19.26 6.58
N ARG A 171 13.64 -18.57 5.50
CA ARG A 171 14.58 -17.45 5.59
C ARG A 171 14.00 -16.31 6.43
N TRP A 172 12.72 -16.00 6.26
CA TRP A 172 12.00 -14.98 7.05
C TRP A 172 12.01 -15.28 8.56
N GLU A 173 11.82 -16.54 8.95
CA GLU A 173 11.85 -16.97 10.35
C GLU A 173 13.21 -16.72 11.01
N GLY A 174 14.31 -16.81 10.24
CA GLY A 174 15.66 -16.54 10.72
C GLY A 174 16.08 -15.06 10.77
N LEU A 175 15.25 -14.14 10.26
CA LEU A 175 15.58 -12.71 10.24
C LEU A 175 15.41 -12.04 11.60
N ASP A 176 16.29 -11.08 11.90
CA ASP A 176 16.11 -10.16 13.02
C ASP A 176 14.97 -9.15 12.77
N GLU A 177 14.58 -8.39 13.79
CA GLU A 177 13.48 -7.43 13.68
C GLU A 177 13.74 -6.34 12.62
N GLN A 178 14.97 -5.83 12.54
CA GLN A 178 15.32 -4.76 11.60
C GLN A 178 15.25 -5.26 10.16
N GLN A 179 15.77 -6.47 9.89
CA GLN A 179 15.68 -7.15 8.59
C GLN A 179 14.23 -7.48 8.24
N ARG A 180 13.41 -7.90 9.22
CA ARG A 180 11.97 -8.09 9.00
C ARG A 180 11.28 -6.79 8.66
N LEU A 181 11.70 -5.65 9.19
CA LEU A 181 11.08 -4.35 8.90
C LEU A 181 11.53 -3.77 7.56
N PHE A 182 12.83 -3.72 7.31
CA PHE A 182 13.42 -2.96 6.20
C PHE A 182 14.00 -3.83 5.09
N GLY A 183 13.90 -5.15 5.23
CA GLY A 183 14.39 -6.12 4.25
C GLY A 183 15.88 -6.39 4.39
N LEU A 184 16.34 -7.37 3.61
CA LEU A 184 17.75 -7.73 3.53
C LEU A 184 18.55 -6.62 2.81
N PRO A 185 19.80 -6.36 3.25
CA PRO A 185 20.68 -5.46 2.53
C PRO A 185 20.88 -6.01 1.11
N ARG A 186 20.72 -5.14 0.11
CA ARG A 186 21.11 -5.50 -1.26
C ARG A 186 22.62 -5.65 -1.27
N VAL A 187 23.09 -6.90 -1.31
CA VAL A 187 24.48 -7.16 -1.66
C VAL A 187 24.67 -6.61 -3.07
N PRO A 188 25.58 -5.64 -3.30
CA PRO A 188 25.89 -5.20 -4.65
C PRO A 188 26.35 -6.46 -5.39
N GLN A 189 25.58 -6.91 -6.39
CA GLN A 189 26.07 -7.93 -7.29
C GLN A 189 27.43 -7.43 -7.78
N GLN A 190 28.51 -8.14 -7.44
CA GLN A 190 29.81 -7.87 -8.03
C GLN A 190 29.58 -7.90 -9.53
N ARG A 191 29.64 -6.74 -10.19
CA ARG A 191 29.70 -6.67 -11.64
C ARG A 191 30.88 -7.53 -12.02
N GLY A 192 30.60 -8.71 -12.58
CA GLY A 192 31.61 -9.58 -13.11
C GLY A 192 32.51 -8.76 -14.03
N ARG A 193 33.79 -8.71 -13.70
CA ARG A 193 34.83 -8.36 -14.66
C ARG A 193 34.72 -9.37 -15.80
N ALA A 194 34.21 -8.91 -16.93
CA ALA A 194 34.55 -9.47 -18.24
C ALA A 194 35.72 -8.66 -18.79
#